data_AF-A0A2R6DWV5-F1
#
_entry.id   AF-A0A2R6DWV5-F1
#
_cell.length_a   1.000
_cell.length_b   1.000
_cell.length_c   1.000
_cell.angle_alpha   90.00
_cell.angle_beta   90.00
_cell.angle_gamma   90.00
#
_symmetry.space_group_name_H-M   'P 1'
#
loop_
_entity.id
_entity.type
_entity.pdbx_description
1 polymer ?
#
loop_
_entity_poly.entity_id
_entity_poly.type
_entity_poly.pdbx_seq_one_letter_code
_entity_poly.pdbx_strand_id
1 'polypeptide(L)'
;MVRAYGRDVDVRMSSLRLVPPEGEPGPTSSYVSQQLGSGLDMPSTGLAQESASPLLSGLAIGDVLLATFPGEPISDVSFNFRTRVVEGYDEVYQGYHWPDNPDWIRERIGENFSETGLEDGFDIAVQLSIANAWQGYFVTRWEYENRNHYRESLTPYGPDSADYVNSALVDLAAELRGEGRAESRVSPVEAGDSARREAIYRALVAAEESSVRGYRASIPPAGDGVGDPVAQPTGIERFQTATFAWVGGSNAVDLPRVTLQRRTAAGWTDVADSRSHRLVVLTDHPPLQEEPRDLAARERTWRVAWEVPWDADPGRYRFVVIGTARGTPGDGEPTFFDPAGANRSYELASDPFTLADAGAIPLSEEYTSVRASEGRVTGRIAFEAPFRAIDRPSDGTELPVDLVGEGTVEASAVYDTDGFYLDEPVAADDVRLVVERGAYVDSAGNPTERVDRSL
;
A
#
# COMPACT_ATOMS: atom_id res chain seq x y z
N MET A 1 -30.86 -2.12 -11.33
CA MET A 1 -30.55 -3.53 -11.63
C MET A 1 -29.31 -3.57 -12.51
N VAL A 2 -28.22 -4.14 -11.99
CA VAL A 2 -26.95 -4.31 -12.71
C VAL A 2 -26.76 -5.79 -12.98
N ARG A 3 -26.32 -6.16 -14.18
CA ARG A 3 -26.07 -7.56 -14.53
C ARG A 3 -24.62 -7.92 -14.23
N ALA A 4 -24.38 -8.76 -13.23
CA ALA A 4 -23.05 -9.27 -12.88
C ALA A 4 -23.04 -10.79 -13.08
N TYR A 5 -22.08 -11.30 -13.86
CA TYR A 5 -21.95 -12.74 -14.17
C TYR A 5 -23.25 -13.39 -14.66
N GLY A 6 -24.04 -12.65 -15.46
CA GLY A 6 -25.30 -13.14 -16.03
C GLY A 6 -26.50 -13.15 -15.07
N ARG A 7 -26.32 -12.73 -13.81
CA ARG A 7 -27.41 -12.57 -12.83
C ARG A 7 -27.77 -11.10 -12.67
N ASP A 8 -29.04 -10.85 -12.47
CA ASP A 8 -29.53 -9.53 -12.09
C ASP A 8 -29.27 -9.33 -10.60
N VAL A 9 -28.49 -8.29 -10.28
CA VAL A 9 -28.15 -7.94 -8.91
C VAL A 9 -28.81 -6.62 -8.58
N ASP A 10 -29.48 -6.60 -7.43
CA ASP A 10 -30.01 -5.37 -6.87
C ASP A 10 -28.86 -4.53 -6.33
N VAL A 11 -28.82 -3.26 -6.74
CA VAL A 11 -27.76 -2.32 -6.34
C VAL A 11 -28.43 -1.09 -5.80
N ARG A 12 -28.20 -0.82 -4.52
CA ARG A 12 -28.78 0.30 -3.77
C ARG A 12 -27.65 1.14 -3.20
N MET A 13 -27.76 2.45 -3.29
CA MET A 13 -26.77 3.37 -2.74
C MET A 13 -27.48 4.45 -1.94
N SER A 14 -26.93 4.78 -0.78
CA SER A 14 -27.39 5.91 0.02
C SER A 14 -26.19 6.64 0.61
N SER A 15 -26.41 7.88 1.02
CA SER A 15 -25.42 8.69 1.70
C SER A 15 -26.05 9.58 2.75
N LEU A 16 -25.29 9.79 3.82
CA LEU A 16 -25.71 10.51 5.00
C LEU A 16 -24.58 11.44 5.41
N ARG A 17 -24.88 12.72 5.66
CA ARG A 17 -23.90 13.63 6.26
C ARG A 17 -24.06 13.57 7.78
N LEU A 18 -23.00 13.16 8.46
CA LEU A 18 -22.93 13.25 9.91
C LEU A 18 -22.86 14.70 10.35
N VAL A 19 -23.30 14.98 11.57
CA VAL A 19 -23.20 16.29 12.22
C VAL A 19 -22.52 16.08 13.55
N PRO A 20 -21.62 16.96 14.03
CA PRO A 20 -21.05 16.80 15.36
C PRO A 20 -22.15 16.67 16.41
N PRO A 21 -22.00 15.78 17.41
CA PRO A 21 -22.90 15.76 18.55
C PRO A 21 -22.94 17.14 19.24
N GLU A 22 -24.11 17.55 19.72
CA GLU A 22 -24.26 18.84 20.39
C GLU A 22 -23.42 18.87 21.68
N GLY A 23 -22.59 19.91 21.84
CA GLY A 23 -21.75 20.10 23.03
C GLY A 23 -20.40 19.38 23.00
N GLU A 24 -20.15 18.52 22.00
CA GLU A 24 -18.85 17.85 21.84
C GLU A 24 -17.84 18.75 21.09
N PRO A 25 -16.54 18.65 21.42
CA PRO A 25 -15.51 19.37 20.70
C PRO A 25 -15.47 18.91 19.24
N GLY A 26 -15.35 19.86 18.32
CA GLY A 26 -15.10 19.55 16.90
C GLY A 26 -13.79 18.77 16.71
N PRO A 27 -13.55 18.19 15.52
CA PRO A 27 -12.34 17.42 15.23
C PRO A 27 -11.06 18.17 15.61
N THR A 28 -10.02 17.44 16.00
CA THR A 28 -8.81 17.90 16.72
C THR A 28 -8.08 19.08 16.08
N SER A 29 -8.12 19.24 14.75
CA SER A 29 -7.58 20.43 14.06
C SER A 29 -8.28 21.73 14.48
N SER A 30 -9.57 21.67 14.82
CA SER A 30 -10.32 22.81 15.35
C SER A 30 -9.95 23.12 16.80
N TYR A 31 -9.56 22.11 17.59
CA TYR A 31 -9.17 22.28 18.99
C TYR A 31 -7.79 22.94 19.14
N VAL A 32 -6.83 22.56 18.28
CA VAL A 32 -5.49 23.20 18.23
C VAL A 32 -5.60 24.69 17.92
N SER A 33 -6.52 25.10 17.04
CA SER A 33 -6.73 26.52 16.74
C SER A 33 -7.35 27.31 17.90
N GLN A 34 -8.17 26.67 18.75
CA GLN A 34 -8.83 27.32 19.88
C GLN A 34 -7.95 27.45 21.12
N GLN A 35 -7.07 26.48 21.39
CA GLN A 35 -6.22 26.49 22.59
C GLN A 35 -4.96 27.33 22.48
N LEU A 36 -4.50 27.66 21.27
CA LEU A 36 -3.21 28.37 21.07
C LEU A 36 -3.25 29.87 21.39
N GLY A 37 -4.39 30.41 21.82
CA GLY A 37 -4.56 31.84 22.09
C GLY A 37 -4.47 32.69 20.82
N SER A 38 -5.04 33.89 20.85
CA SER A 38 -5.13 34.80 19.69
C SER A 38 -3.78 35.35 19.17
N GLY A 39 -2.65 34.75 19.53
CA GLY A 39 -1.30 35.21 19.21
C GLY A 39 -0.45 34.22 18.40
N LEU A 40 -0.90 32.96 18.28
CA LEU A 40 -0.30 31.98 17.37
C LEU A 40 -1.31 31.72 16.26
N ASP A 41 -1.36 32.64 15.30
CA ASP A 41 -1.95 32.39 13.97
C ASP A 41 -1.13 31.28 13.30
N MET A 42 -1.36 30.03 13.68
CA MET A 42 -1.04 28.92 12.82
C MET A 42 -1.86 29.15 11.55
N PRO A 43 -1.24 29.27 10.37
CA PRO A 43 -1.96 29.40 9.12
C PRO A 43 -2.57 28.05 8.70
N SER A 44 -3.09 27.27 9.64
CA SER A 44 -4.29 26.48 9.41
C SER A 44 -5.48 27.44 9.27
N THR A 45 -5.35 28.35 8.29
CA THR A 45 -6.45 28.78 7.45
C THR A 45 -7.45 27.64 7.36
N GLY A 46 -8.76 27.88 7.47
CA GLY A 46 -9.81 26.85 7.50
C GLY A 46 -9.87 25.87 6.29
N LEU A 47 -8.78 25.78 5.51
CA LEU A 47 -8.38 24.77 4.53
C LEU A 47 -8.36 23.35 5.10
N ALA A 48 -7.91 23.20 6.35
CA ALA A 48 -7.82 21.91 7.04
C ALA A 48 -8.98 21.70 8.04
N GLN A 49 -10.10 22.41 7.88
CA GLN A 49 -11.35 21.91 8.44
C GLN A 49 -11.74 20.69 7.61
N GLU A 50 -11.12 19.55 7.94
CA GLU A 50 -11.77 18.24 7.86
C GLU A 50 -13.21 18.48 8.26
N SER A 51 -14.14 18.15 7.35
CA SER A 51 -15.52 18.54 7.57
C SER A 51 -15.94 17.95 8.91
N ALA A 52 -16.31 18.82 9.87
CA ALA A 52 -16.92 18.37 11.12
C ALA A 52 -18.18 17.53 10.86
N SER A 53 -18.65 17.53 9.63
CA SER A 53 -19.83 16.85 9.13
C SER A 53 -19.43 15.89 7.99
N PRO A 54 -18.77 14.76 8.25
CA PRO A 54 -18.24 13.88 7.21
C PRO A 54 -19.38 13.20 6.44
N LEU A 55 -19.13 12.85 5.17
CA LEU A 55 -20.08 12.13 4.35
C LEU A 55 -19.91 10.62 4.57
N LEU A 56 -20.91 9.97 5.13
CA LEU A 56 -21.07 8.53 5.10
C LEU A 56 -21.79 8.12 3.82
N SER A 57 -21.45 6.97 3.27
CA SER A 57 -22.04 6.39 2.08
C SER A 57 -22.08 4.88 2.23
N GLY A 58 -23.11 4.27 1.65
CA GLY A 58 -23.30 2.83 1.66
C GLY A 58 -23.69 2.38 0.26
N LEU A 59 -23.15 1.24 -0.17
CA LEU A 59 -23.50 0.56 -1.41
C LEU A 59 -23.85 -0.89 -1.07
N ALA A 60 -25.10 -1.26 -1.26
CA ALA A 60 -25.55 -2.64 -1.19
C ALA A 60 -25.56 -3.26 -2.59
N ILE A 61 -24.96 -4.44 -2.73
CA ILE A 61 -24.92 -5.26 -3.95
C ILE A 61 -25.49 -6.63 -3.58
N GLY A 62 -26.80 -6.82 -3.75
CA GLY A 62 -27.52 -7.93 -3.12
C GLY A 62 -27.40 -7.87 -1.60
N ASP A 63 -26.88 -8.93 -1.00
CA ASP A 63 -26.64 -9.09 0.45
C ASP A 63 -25.20 -8.73 0.87
N VAL A 64 -24.46 -8.02 0.02
CA VAL A 64 -23.14 -7.44 0.36
C VAL A 64 -23.26 -5.94 0.58
N LEU A 65 -22.89 -5.48 1.78
CA LEU A 65 -22.80 -4.06 2.14
C LEU A 65 -21.36 -3.56 2.07
N LEU A 66 -21.13 -2.46 1.35
CA LEU A 66 -19.93 -1.65 1.43
C LEU A 66 -20.27 -0.32 2.10
N ALA A 67 -19.71 -0.04 3.28
CA ALA A 67 -20.01 1.15 4.07
C ALA A 67 -18.74 2.00 4.28
N THR A 68 -18.78 3.28 3.92
CA THR A 68 -17.62 4.18 4.07
C THR A 68 -17.50 4.70 5.49
N PHE A 69 -16.30 4.67 6.04
CA PHE A 69 -15.97 5.17 7.37
C PHE A 69 -14.97 6.33 7.26
N PRO A 70 -15.22 7.49 7.91
CA PRO A 70 -14.51 8.74 7.65
C PRO A 70 -13.22 8.86 8.48
N GLY A 71 -12.44 7.79 8.61
CA GLY A 71 -11.23 7.78 9.40
C GLY A 71 -10.64 6.39 9.55
N GLU A 72 -9.87 6.20 10.62
CA GLU A 72 -9.17 4.95 10.95
C GLU A 72 -9.84 4.27 12.16
N PRO A 73 -10.82 3.38 11.95
CA PRO A 73 -11.40 2.59 13.02
C PRO A 73 -10.38 1.57 13.52
N ILE A 74 -10.26 1.42 14.84
CA ILE A 74 -9.58 0.24 15.39
C ILE A 74 -10.44 -1.01 15.19
N SER A 75 -9.83 -2.19 15.32
CA SER A 75 -10.51 -3.48 15.09
C SER A 75 -11.83 -3.61 15.85
N ASP A 76 -11.89 -3.15 17.10
CA ASP A 76 -13.11 -3.22 17.91
C ASP A 76 -14.27 -2.41 17.33
N VAL A 77 -13.99 -1.25 16.73
CA VAL A 77 -15.01 -0.41 16.09
C VAL A 77 -15.54 -1.08 14.84
N SER A 78 -14.67 -1.70 14.03
CA SER A 78 -15.10 -2.45 12.84
C SER A 78 -15.87 -3.72 13.19
N PHE A 79 -15.48 -4.43 14.26
CA PHE A 79 -16.23 -5.60 14.74
C PHE A 79 -17.60 -5.21 15.25
N ASN A 80 -17.71 -4.14 16.04
CA ASN A 80 -19.00 -3.62 16.48
C ASN A 80 -19.93 -3.34 15.30
N PHE A 81 -19.48 -2.57 14.31
CA PHE A 81 -20.27 -2.30 13.11
C PHE A 81 -20.72 -3.59 12.42
N ARG A 82 -19.79 -4.52 12.19
CA ARG A 82 -20.08 -5.80 11.53
C ARG A 82 -21.16 -6.58 12.27
N THR A 83 -21.06 -6.74 13.58
CA THR A 83 -22.05 -7.49 14.38
C THR A 83 -23.44 -6.86 14.39
N ARG A 84 -23.54 -5.56 14.12
CA ARG A 84 -24.85 -4.87 14.05
C ARG A 84 -25.53 -4.96 12.70
N VAL A 85 -24.80 -5.20 11.62
CA VAL A 85 -25.35 -5.14 10.26
C VAL A 85 -25.29 -6.47 9.52
N VAL A 86 -24.62 -7.49 10.06
CA VAL A 86 -24.50 -8.81 9.45
C VAL A 86 -25.45 -9.80 10.13
N GLU A 87 -26.14 -10.62 9.34
CA GLU A 87 -27.00 -11.68 9.87
C GLU A 87 -26.20 -12.76 10.61
N GLY A 88 -26.78 -13.33 11.66
CA GLY A 88 -26.22 -14.50 12.36
C GLY A 88 -25.31 -14.19 13.54
N TYR A 89 -25.22 -12.92 13.96
CA TYR A 89 -24.67 -12.56 15.27
C TYR A 89 -25.80 -12.45 16.29
N ASP A 90 -25.71 -13.22 17.38
CA ASP A 90 -26.70 -13.17 18.47
C ASP A 90 -26.49 -11.95 19.38
N GLU A 91 -25.29 -11.39 19.41
CA GLU A 91 -24.90 -10.29 20.29
C GLU A 91 -24.09 -9.23 19.54
N VAL A 92 -24.30 -7.97 19.91
CA VAL A 92 -23.48 -6.85 19.43
C VAL A 92 -22.12 -6.89 20.11
N TYR A 93 -21.06 -6.83 19.33
CA TYR A 93 -19.70 -6.80 19.86
C TYR A 93 -19.44 -5.46 20.56
N GLN A 94 -19.17 -5.54 21.87
CA GLN A 94 -18.91 -4.38 22.72
C GLN A 94 -17.41 -4.06 22.89
N GLY A 95 -16.51 -4.91 22.41
CA GLY A 95 -15.06 -4.74 22.61
C GLY A 95 -14.41 -5.97 23.22
N TYR A 96 -13.10 -6.09 23.00
CA TYR A 96 -12.37 -7.24 23.51
C TYR A 96 -12.14 -7.11 25.01
N HIS A 97 -12.48 -8.16 25.77
CA HIS A 97 -12.15 -8.27 27.18
C HIS A 97 -11.39 -9.58 27.45
N TRP A 98 -10.37 -9.51 28.30
CA TRP A 98 -9.60 -10.69 28.68
C TRP A 98 -10.43 -11.58 29.63
N PRO A 99 -10.25 -12.91 29.60
CA PRO A 99 -10.98 -13.84 30.48
C PRO A 99 -10.82 -13.53 31.98
N ASP A 100 -9.72 -12.91 32.38
CA ASP A 100 -9.38 -12.53 33.75
C ASP A 100 -9.69 -11.06 34.08
N ASN A 101 -10.26 -10.28 33.15
CA ASN A 101 -10.71 -8.94 33.44
C ASN A 101 -11.75 -8.97 34.58
N PRO A 102 -11.61 -8.14 35.63
CA PRO A 102 -12.60 -8.01 36.69
C PRO A 102 -13.94 -7.52 36.12
N ASP A 103 -15.04 -7.86 36.80
CA ASP A 103 -16.41 -7.58 36.33
C ASP A 103 -16.64 -6.10 35.98
N TRP A 104 -16.08 -5.18 36.79
CA TRP A 104 -16.22 -3.74 36.53
C TRP A 104 -15.56 -3.30 35.21
N ILE A 105 -14.49 -3.96 34.74
CA ILE A 105 -13.89 -3.66 33.42
C ILE A 105 -14.80 -4.19 32.32
N ARG A 106 -15.38 -5.38 32.50
CA ARG A 106 -16.31 -5.95 31.51
C ARG A 106 -17.58 -5.10 31.39
N GLU A 107 -18.09 -4.61 32.51
CA GLU A 107 -19.20 -3.65 32.56
C GLU A 107 -18.87 -2.38 31.78
N ARG A 108 -17.69 -1.78 32.01
CA ARG A 108 -17.23 -0.61 31.24
C ARG A 108 -17.04 -0.88 29.75
N ILE A 109 -16.55 -2.06 29.38
CA ILE A 109 -16.45 -2.45 27.97
C ILE A 109 -17.85 -2.61 27.37
N GLY A 110 -18.82 -3.10 28.13
CA GLY A 110 -20.23 -3.16 27.73
C GLY A 110 -20.87 -1.80 27.46
N GLU A 111 -20.28 -0.70 27.95
CA GLU A 111 -20.71 0.67 27.72
C GLU A 111 -20.08 1.30 26.46
N ASN A 112 -19.25 0.57 25.70
CA ASN A 112 -18.54 1.14 24.56
C ASN A 112 -19.45 1.58 23.42
N PHE A 113 -20.54 0.85 23.20
CA PHE A 113 -21.43 1.09 22.09
C PHE A 113 -22.89 0.76 22.42
N SER A 114 -23.83 1.40 21.71
CA SER A 114 -25.25 1.01 21.74
C SER A 114 -25.50 -0.46 21.34
N GLU A 115 -26.65 -1.03 21.69
CA GLU A 115 -26.99 -2.43 21.33
C GLU A 115 -27.85 -2.55 20.07
N THR A 116 -28.12 -1.44 19.38
CA THR A 116 -29.01 -1.44 18.21
C THR A 116 -28.32 -2.04 16.98
N GLY A 117 -28.94 -3.04 16.37
CA GLY A 117 -28.54 -3.64 15.10
C GLY A 117 -29.74 -3.89 14.18
N LEU A 118 -29.48 -4.46 13.01
CA LEU A 118 -30.49 -4.88 12.04
C LEU A 118 -31.06 -6.24 12.43
N GLU A 119 -32.38 -6.41 12.34
CA GLU A 119 -33.01 -7.74 12.45
C GLU A 119 -32.75 -8.58 11.18
N ASP A 120 -32.83 -7.95 9.99
CA ASP A 120 -32.54 -8.55 8.69
C ASP A 120 -31.23 -7.98 8.11
N GLY A 121 -30.11 -8.53 8.61
CA GLY A 121 -28.76 -8.08 8.27
C GLY A 121 -28.30 -8.45 6.86
N PHE A 122 -27.06 -8.08 6.53
CA PHE A 122 -26.33 -8.47 5.30
C PHE A 122 -25.58 -9.78 5.49
N ASP A 123 -25.36 -10.55 4.43
CA ASP A 123 -24.49 -11.74 4.49
C ASP A 123 -23.03 -11.32 4.75
N ILE A 124 -22.63 -10.20 4.13
CA ILE A 124 -21.28 -9.66 4.18
C ILE A 124 -21.37 -8.15 4.35
N ALA A 125 -20.64 -7.60 5.31
CA ALA A 125 -20.42 -6.17 5.43
C ALA A 125 -18.93 -5.85 5.44
N VAL A 126 -18.55 -4.88 4.60
CA VAL A 126 -17.19 -4.37 4.49
C VAL A 126 -17.20 -2.89 4.86
N GLN A 127 -16.49 -2.54 5.92
CA GLN A 127 -16.25 -1.15 6.30
C GLN A 127 -15.02 -0.64 5.55
N LEU A 128 -15.21 0.37 4.70
CA LEU A 128 -14.17 1.01 3.91
C LEU A 128 -13.63 2.22 4.69
N SER A 129 -12.46 2.06 5.30
CA SER A 129 -11.81 3.13 6.09
C SER A 129 -11.23 4.22 5.19
N ILE A 130 -11.03 5.41 5.77
CA ILE A 130 -10.48 6.60 5.08
C ILE A 130 -11.26 6.91 3.79
N ALA A 131 -12.58 6.72 3.84
CA ALA A 131 -13.45 6.91 2.68
C ALA A 131 -14.29 8.18 2.86
N ASN A 132 -14.38 8.97 1.78
CA ASN A 132 -15.03 10.29 1.68
C ASN A 132 -14.41 11.41 2.54
N ALA A 133 -13.79 11.09 3.68
CA ALA A 133 -13.10 12.00 4.58
C ALA A 133 -12.05 11.24 5.42
N TRP A 134 -11.15 11.99 6.04
CA TRP A 134 -10.29 11.51 7.13
C TRP A 134 -10.52 12.41 8.34
N GLN A 135 -10.84 11.82 9.49
CA GLN A 135 -11.13 12.51 10.75
C GLN A 135 -10.29 11.97 11.91
N GLY A 136 -9.09 11.47 11.61
CA GLY A 136 -8.25 10.81 12.59
C GLY A 136 -8.71 9.38 12.92
N TYR A 137 -8.52 9.00 14.17
CA TYR A 137 -8.76 7.64 14.67
C TYR A 137 -10.11 7.53 15.35
N PHE A 138 -10.65 6.31 15.39
CA PHE A 138 -11.84 6.03 16.19
C PHE A 138 -11.52 4.88 17.11
N VAL A 139 -11.49 5.18 18.41
CA VAL A 139 -11.26 4.21 19.48
C VAL A 139 -12.56 3.98 20.26
N THR A 140 -12.62 2.89 21.03
CA THR A 140 -13.76 2.64 21.91
C THR A 140 -13.80 3.66 23.05
N ARG A 141 -14.98 3.87 23.65
CA ARG A 141 -15.13 4.72 24.84
C ARG A 141 -14.15 4.34 25.95
N TRP A 142 -14.04 3.04 26.25
CA TRP A 142 -13.10 2.51 27.23
C TRP A 142 -11.65 2.89 26.91
N GLU A 143 -11.23 2.74 25.65
CA GLU A 143 -9.87 3.12 25.22
C GLU A 143 -9.65 4.63 25.36
N TYR A 144 -10.62 5.45 24.95
CA TYR A 144 -10.57 6.90 25.07
C TYR A 144 -10.40 7.36 26.53
N GLU A 145 -11.21 6.82 27.45
CA GLU A 145 -11.21 7.28 28.84
C GLU A 145 -10.03 6.74 29.66
N ASN A 146 -9.42 5.63 29.26
CA ASN A 146 -8.46 4.90 30.08
C ASN A 146 -7.05 4.83 29.50
N ARG A 147 -6.83 5.28 28.25
CA ARG A 147 -5.52 5.25 27.60
C ARG A 147 -5.20 6.60 26.98
N ASN A 148 -4.17 7.25 27.54
CA ASN A 148 -3.55 8.39 26.87
C ASN A 148 -2.57 7.88 25.81
N HIS A 149 -2.99 7.90 24.56
CA HIS A 149 -2.16 7.49 23.43
C HIS A 149 -2.58 8.19 22.15
N TYR A 150 -1.71 8.11 21.13
CA TYR A 150 -1.87 8.78 19.84
C TYR A 150 -3.28 8.69 19.22
N ARG A 151 -3.92 7.51 19.25
CA ARG A 151 -5.25 7.31 18.64
C ARG A 151 -6.37 8.00 19.41
N GLU A 152 -6.28 8.04 20.73
CA GLU A 152 -7.25 8.72 21.60
C GLU A 152 -7.17 10.23 21.39
N SER A 153 -5.95 10.78 21.38
CA SER A 153 -5.72 12.21 21.12
C SER A 153 -6.15 12.68 19.73
N LEU A 154 -6.41 11.74 18.81
CA LEU A 154 -6.90 11.97 17.46
C LEU A 154 -8.34 11.47 17.25
N THR A 155 -9.03 11.06 18.31
CA THR A 155 -10.44 10.68 18.24
C THR A 155 -11.30 11.94 18.20
N PRO A 156 -12.05 12.20 17.10
CA PRO A 156 -12.91 13.38 17.01
C PRO A 156 -14.06 13.24 18.02
N TYR A 157 -14.83 14.28 18.32
CA TYR A 157 -16.11 14.25 19.09
C TYR A 157 -16.13 13.58 20.49
N GLY A 158 -14.98 13.22 21.07
CA GLY A 158 -14.90 12.69 22.44
C GLY A 158 -15.04 11.17 22.56
N PRO A 159 -15.47 10.65 23.73
CA PRO A 159 -15.47 9.22 24.04
C PRO A 159 -16.47 8.38 23.22
N ASP A 160 -17.56 8.98 22.75
CA ASP A 160 -18.67 8.26 22.10
C ASP A 160 -18.58 8.23 20.56
N SER A 161 -17.48 8.70 20.00
CA SER A 161 -17.36 8.96 18.57
C SER A 161 -17.43 7.73 17.70
N ALA A 162 -16.87 6.62 18.17
CA ALA A 162 -16.95 5.36 17.46
C ALA A 162 -18.40 4.85 17.39
N ASP A 163 -19.13 4.87 18.50
CA ASP A 163 -20.55 4.47 18.52
C ASP A 163 -21.41 5.42 17.70
N TYR A 164 -21.13 6.72 17.77
CA TYR A 164 -21.83 7.74 17.01
C TYR A 164 -21.76 7.47 15.50
N VAL A 165 -20.57 7.22 14.96
CA VAL A 165 -20.38 6.92 13.53
C VAL A 165 -20.97 5.56 13.17
N ASN A 166 -20.73 4.52 13.98
CA ASN A 166 -21.25 3.18 13.68
C ASN A 166 -22.78 3.15 13.68
N SER A 167 -23.43 3.84 14.62
CA SER A 167 -24.89 3.92 14.67
C SER A 167 -25.46 4.59 13.43
N ALA A 168 -24.84 5.67 12.95
CA ALA A 168 -25.24 6.30 11.70
C ALA A 168 -25.01 5.41 10.47
N LEU A 169 -23.99 4.55 10.48
CA LEU A 169 -23.79 3.54 9.43
C LEU A 169 -24.81 2.40 9.51
N VAL A 170 -25.27 2.03 10.71
CA VAL A 170 -26.37 1.07 10.89
C VAL A 170 -27.67 1.66 10.36
N ASP A 171 -27.98 2.93 10.65
CA ASP A 171 -29.15 3.62 10.08
C ASP A 171 -29.09 3.63 8.53
N LEU A 172 -27.91 3.87 7.97
CA LEU A 172 -27.69 3.83 6.53
C LEU A 172 -27.87 2.42 5.95
N ALA A 173 -27.42 1.39 6.68
CA ALA A 173 -27.59 0.00 6.31
C ALA A 173 -29.08 -0.42 6.36
N ALA A 174 -29.83 0.04 7.37
CA ALA A 174 -31.27 -0.13 7.49
C ALA A 174 -32.01 0.49 6.28
N GLU A 175 -31.69 1.74 5.93
CA GLU A 175 -32.26 2.38 4.73
C GLU A 175 -31.97 1.56 3.47
N LEU A 176 -30.74 1.05 3.34
CA LEU A 176 -30.38 0.20 2.21
C LEU A 176 -31.15 -1.12 2.20
N ARG A 177 -31.53 -1.68 3.36
CA ARG A 177 -32.47 -2.81 3.47
C ARG A 177 -33.93 -2.44 3.20
N GLY A 178 -34.23 -1.15 3.05
CA GLY A 178 -35.57 -0.63 2.82
C GLY A 178 -36.31 -0.23 4.12
N GLU A 179 -35.59 -0.21 5.24
CA GLU A 179 -36.10 0.18 6.55
C GLU A 179 -35.93 1.68 6.78
N GLY A 180 -37.00 2.44 6.54
CA GLY A 180 -37.00 3.88 6.76
C GLY A 180 -35.97 4.61 5.88
N ARG A 181 -35.77 5.89 6.16
CA ARG A 181 -34.73 6.71 5.53
C ARG A 181 -33.82 7.22 6.63
N ALA A 182 -32.52 7.07 6.45
CA ALA A 182 -31.54 7.70 7.32
C ALA A 182 -31.71 9.22 7.22
N GLU A 183 -32.03 9.85 8.34
CA GLU A 183 -32.23 11.29 8.36
C GLU A 183 -30.89 12.01 8.28
N SER A 184 -30.66 12.72 7.19
CA SER A 184 -29.55 13.66 7.09
C SER A 184 -29.70 14.74 8.14
N ARG A 185 -28.76 14.78 9.09
CA ARG A 185 -28.82 15.66 10.26
C ARG A 185 -28.36 17.09 9.99
N VAL A 186 -28.22 17.51 8.73
CA VAL A 186 -27.63 18.80 8.36
C VAL A 186 -28.45 19.97 8.91
N SER A 187 -27.88 20.67 9.88
CA SER A 187 -28.48 21.88 10.44
C SER A 187 -28.48 23.03 9.42
N PRO A 188 -29.39 24.01 9.52
CA PRO A 188 -29.34 25.22 8.68
C PRO A 188 -28.02 25.99 8.78
N VAL A 189 -27.34 25.91 9.93
CA VAL A 189 -26.00 26.49 10.14
C VAL A 189 -24.98 25.79 9.25
N GLU A 190 -25.00 24.45 9.19
CA GLU A 190 -24.10 23.68 8.32
C GLU A 190 -24.38 23.87 6.83
N ALA A 191 -25.63 24.12 6.43
CA ALA A 191 -25.94 24.47 5.05
C ALA A 191 -25.25 25.80 4.66
N GLY A 192 -25.29 26.80 5.54
CA GLY A 192 -24.57 28.06 5.38
C GLY A 192 -23.05 27.89 5.37
N ASP A 193 -22.51 27.11 6.31
CA ASP A 193 -21.08 26.82 6.39
C ASP A 193 -20.58 26.01 5.20
N SER A 194 -21.40 25.11 4.66
CA SER A 194 -21.05 24.33 3.46
C SER A 194 -20.96 25.23 2.23
N ALA A 195 -21.87 26.19 2.05
CA ALA A 195 -21.78 27.17 0.97
C ALA A 195 -20.53 28.07 1.11
N ARG A 196 -20.21 28.49 2.34
CA ARG A 196 -18.98 29.26 2.63
C ARG A 196 -17.72 28.44 2.33
N ARG A 197 -17.67 27.17 2.78
CA ARG A 197 -16.54 26.26 2.53
C ARG A 197 -16.36 25.98 1.05
N GLU A 198 -17.44 25.75 0.30
CA GLU A 198 -17.39 25.56 -1.15
C GLU A 198 -16.84 26.81 -1.85
N ALA A 199 -17.26 28.01 -1.43
CA ALA A 199 -16.72 29.25 -1.99
C ALA A 199 -15.22 29.41 -1.69
N ILE A 200 -14.78 29.09 -0.47
CA ILE A 200 -13.37 29.06 -0.08
C ILE A 200 -12.61 28.03 -0.92
N TYR A 201 -13.12 26.81 -1.03
CA TYR A 201 -12.52 25.72 -1.82
C TYR A 201 -12.34 26.12 -3.28
N ARG A 202 -13.36 26.69 -3.93
CA ARG A 202 -13.24 27.20 -5.30
C ARG A 202 -12.19 28.29 -5.44
N ALA A 203 -12.14 29.23 -4.49
CA ALA A 203 -11.13 30.29 -4.50
C ALA A 203 -9.72 29.71 -4.36
N LEU A 204 -9.56 28.67 -3.54
CA LEU A 204 -8.28 27.97 -3.35
C LEU A 204 -7.88 27.16 -4.55
N VAL A 205 -8.80 26.40 -5.16
CA VAL A 205 -8.52 25.68 -6.40
C VAL A 205 -8.07 26.67 -7.47
N ALA A 206 -8.73 27.82 -7.61
CA ALA A 206 -8.29 28.86 -8.55
C ALA A 206 -6.91 29.45 -8.20
N ALA A 207 -6.64 29.68 -6.91
CA ALA A 207 -5.34 30.16 -6.45
C ALA A 207 -4.23 29.11 -6.61
N GLU A 208 -4.52 27.85 -6.31
CA GLU A 208 -3.64 26.69 -6.46
C GLU A 208 -3.32 26.46 -7.93
N GLU A 209 -4.31 26.46 -8.81
CA GLU A 209 -4.06 26.38 -10.25
C GLU A 209 -3.12 27.49 -10.74
N SER A 210 -3.33 28.73 -10.26
CA SER A 210 -2.45 29.85 -10.58
C SER A 210 -1.03 29.64 -10.01
N SER A 211 -0.93 29.21 -8.76
CA SER A 211 0.32 28.92 -8.07
C SER A 211 1.09 27.76 -8.70
N VAL A 212 0.42 26.66 -9.07
CA VAL A 212 0.99 25.51 -9.78
C VAL A 212 1.47 25.92 -11.16
N ARG A 213 0.69 26.72 -11.90
CA ARG A 213 1.13 27.29 -13.19
C ARG A 213 2.35 28.19 -13.01
N GLY A 214 2.34 29.09 -12.01
CA GLY A 214 3.46 30.00 -11.72
C GLY A 214 4.72 29.24 -11.29
N TYR A 215 4.58 28.26 -10.40
CA TYR A 215 5.64 27.37 -9.98
C TYR A 215 6.24 26.61 -11.17
N ARG A 216 5.41 25.96 -12.00
CA ARG A 216 5.88 25.25 -13.20
C ARG A 216 6.56 26.19 -14.20
N ALA A 217 6.03 27.40 -14.38
CA ALA A 217 6.66 28.41 -15.23
C ALA A 217 8.03 28.86 -14.70
N SER A 218 8.22 28.82 -13.38
CA SER A 218 9.47 29.17 -12.71
C SER A 218 10.54 28.07 -12.75
N ILE A 219 10.18 26.84 -13.15
CA ILE A 219 11.15 25.76 -13.35
C ILE A 219 12.06 26.16 -14.52
N PRO A 220 13.38 26.27 -14.32
CA PRO A 220 14.30 26.65 -15.37
C PRO A 220 14.39 25.55 -16.43
N PRO A 221 14.78 25.92 -17.67
CA PRO A 221 15.16 24.94 -18.66
C PRO A 221 16.24 24.01 -18.10
N ALA A 222 16.07 22.72 -18.34
CA ALA A 222 17.05 21.72 -17.99
C ALA A 222 18.29 21.89 -18.89
N GLY A 223 19.45 21.57 -18.34
CA GLY A 223 20.73 21.67 -19.07
C GLY A 223 20.81 20.73 -20.27
N ASP A 224 21.85 20.93 -21.09
CA ASP A 224 22.06 20.15 -22.32
C ASP A 224 22.33 18.65 -22.06
N GLY A 225 22.74 18.28 -20.84
CA GLY A 225 23.00 16.90 -20.47
C GLY A 225 21.77 16.03 -20.19
N VAL A 226 20.55 16.57 -20.29
CA VAL A 226 19.34 15.73 -20.12
C VAL A 226 19.33 14.58 -21.12
N GLY A 227 19.16 13.37 -20.59
CA GLY A 227 19.23 12.13 -21.36
C GLY A 227 20.61 11.48 -21.35
N ASP A 228 21.61 12.10 -20.71
CA ASP A 228 22.94 11.51 -20.60
C ASP A 228 22.98 10.45 -19.48
N PRO A 229 23.59 9.28 -19.74
CA PRO A 229 23.80 8.27 -18.71
C PRO A 229 24.85 8.75 -17.70
N VAL A 230 24.52 8.63 -16.41
CA VAL A 230 25.39 8.94 -15.27
C VAL A 230 26.10 7.67 -14.78
N ALA A 231 25.37 6.55 -14.71
CA ALA A 231 25.92 5.25 -14.33
C ALA A 231 25.26 4.13 -15.13
N GLN A 232 26.07 3.24 -15.70
CA GLN A 232 25.62 2.09 -16.49
C GLN A 232 25.50 0.83 -15.62
N PRO A 233 24.54 -0.07 -15.90
CA PRO A 233 24.48 -1.37 -15.26
C PRO A 233 25.67 -2.22 -15.70
N THR A 234 26.14 -3.08 -14.81
CA THR A 234 27.15 -4.11 -15.11
C THR A 234 26.49 -5.48 -15.21
N GLY A 235 27.25 -6.51 -15.61
CA GLY A 235 26.74 -7.88 -15.56
C GLY A 235 26.42 -8.29 -14.12
N ILE A 236 25.29 -8.95 -13.93
CA ILE A 236 24.78 -9.36 -12.62
C ILE A 236 24.29 -10.81 -12.65
N GLU A 237 24.09 -11.36 -11.47
CA GLU A 237 23.46 -12.64 -11.22
C GLU A 237 22.04 -12.44 -10.65
N ARG A 238 21.24 -13.50 -10.56
CA ARG A 238 19.96 -13.41 -9.83
C ARG A 238 20.19 -13.01 -8.37
N PHE A 239 19.19 -12.39 -7.75
CA PHE A 239 19.25 -11.83 -6.40
C PHE A 239 20.22 -10.66 -6.22
N GLN A 240 20.87 -10.20 -7.29
CA GLN A 240 21.56 -8.92 -7.31
C GLN A 240 20.63 -7.83 -7.87
N THR A 241 21.07 -6.58 -7.73
CA THR A 241 20.33 -5.41 -8.22
C THR A 241 21.07 -4.78 -9.39
N ALA A 242 20.41 -4.69 -10.54
CA ALA A 242 20.87 -3.85 -11.64
C ALA A 242 20.46 -2.40 -11.38
N THR A 243 21.41 -1.47 -11.49
CA THR A 243 21.13 -0.04 -11.38
C THR A 243 21.53 0.70 -12.65
N PHE A 244 20.69 1.63 -13.08
CA PHE A 244 21.01 2.58 -14.15
C PHE A 244 20.66 3.99 -13.69
N ALA A 245 21.55 4.95 -13.91
CA ALA A 245 21.34 6.34 -13.55
C ALA A 245 21.58 7.27 -14.74
N TRP A 246 20.83 8.36 -14.80
CA TRP A 246 20.85 9.33 -15.90
C TRP A 246 20.51 10.73 -15.42
N VAL A 247 20.87 11.73 -16.22
CA VAL A 247 20.43 13.10 -16.04
C VAL A 247 19.02 13.24 -16.62
N GLY A 248 18.03 13.54 -15.79
CA GLY A 248 16.63 13.68 -16.22
C GLY A 248 16.04 15.06 -15.95
N GLY A 249 14.74 15.20 -16.21
CA GLY A 249 13.98 16.42 -15.91
C GLY A 249 13.73 16.62 -14.41
N SER A 250 13.15 17.75 -14.05
CA SER A 250 12.61 17.98 -12.70
C SER A 250 11.43 17.03 -12.43
N ASN A 251 11.35 16.46 -11.23
CA ASN A 251 10.22 15.64 -10.80
C ASN A 251 8.90 16.43 -10.68
N ALA A 252 8.96 17.77 -10.75
CA ALA A 252 7.79 18.63 -10.89
C ALA A 252 7.24 18.71 -12.33
N VAL A 253 8.05 18.31 -13.33
CA VAL A 253 7.70 18.26 -14.75
C VAL A 253 7.38 16.83 -15.20
N ASP A 254 8.08 15.84 -14.67
CA ASP A 254 8.04 14.47 -15.17
C ASP A 254 8.22 13.40 -14.09
N LEU A 255 7.66 12.23 -14.35
CA LEU A 255 7.97 10.97 -13.68
C LEU A 255 8.37 9.99 -14.79
N PRO A 256 9.68 9.86 -15.11
CA PRO A 256 10.12 9.16 -16.31
C PRO A 256 9.65 7.70 -16.29
N ARG A 257 9.19 7.23 -17.45
CA ARG A 257 8.83 5.82 -17.63
C ARG A 257 10.09 5.04 -17.94
N VAL A 258 10.35 4.02 -17.13
CA VAL A 258 11.45 3.08 -17.36
C VAL A 258 10.90 1.73 -17.72
N THR A 259 11.41 1.15 -18.80
CA THR A 259 11.09 -0.21 -19.23
C THR A 259 12.36 -1.05 -19.19
N LEU A 260 12.29 -2.23 -18.59
CA LEU A 260 13.31 -3.24 -18.69
C LEU A 260 13.04 -4.09 -19.93
N GLN A 261 14.03 -4.21 -20.79
CA GLN A 261 13.95 -5.01 -22.00
C GLN A 261 14.92 -6.18 -21.95
N ARG A 262 14.49 -7.36 -22.41
CA ARG A 262 15.33 -8.54 -22.62
C ARG A 262 15.59 -8.74 -24.12
N ARG A 263 16.80 -9.15 -24.47
CA ARG A 263 17.14 -9.52 -25.85
C ARG A 263 16.65 -10.94 -26.16
N THR A 264 15.83 -11.07 -27.18
CA THR A 264 15.32 -12.32 -27.76
C THR A 264 15.83 -12.49 -29.20
N ALA A 265 15.48 -13.60 -29.85
CA ALA A 265 15.75 -13.81 -31.27
C ALA A 265 15.04 -12.77 -32.16
N ALA A 266 13.88 -12.27 -31.74
CA ALA A 266 13.08 -11.28 -32.47
C ALA A 266 13.50 -9.83 -32.23
N GLY A 267 14.37 -9.57 -31.24
CA GLY A 267 14.81 -8.21 -30.91
C GLY A 267 14.80 -7.94 -29.41
N TRP A 268 14.59 -6.68 -29.03
CA TRP A 268 14.37 -6.31 -27.63
C TRP A 268 12.88 -6.43 -27.31
N THR A 269 12.56 -7.05 -26.19
CA THR A 269 11.17 -7.26 -25.74
C THR A 269 11.04 -6.74 -24.32
N ASP A 270 9.98 -5.97 -24.07
CA ASP A 270 9.66 -5.44 -22.74
C ASP A 270 9.30 -6.58 -21.79
N VAL A 271 9.88 -6.58 -20.59
CA VAL A 271 9.65 -7.62 -19.56
C VAL A 271 9.21 -7.06 -18.20
N ALA A 272 9.43 -5.77 -17.95
CA ALA A 272 8.91 -5.05 -16.80
C ALA A 272 8.90 -3.55 -17.09
N ASP A 273 8.06 -2.78 -16.37
CA ASP A 273 8.09 -1.32 -16.42
C ASP A 273 7.94 -0.69 -15.03
N SER A 274 8.22 0.61 -14.94
CA SER A 274 8.19 1.39 -13.69
C SER A 274 6.80 1.61 -13.08
N ARG A 275 5.73 1.11 -13.72
CA ARG A 275 4.39 1.07 -13.11
C ARG A 275 4.17 -0.23 -12.34
N SER A 276 5.01 -1.23 -12.59
CA SER A 276 5.06 -2.45 -11.78
C SER A 276 5.95 -2.23 -10.55
N HIS A 277 5.71 -3.00 -9.49
CA HIS A 277 6.57 -3.03 -8.30
C HIS A 277 7.97 -3.62 -8.57
N ARG A 278 8.27 -4.03 -9.81
CA ARG A 278 9.55 -4.67 -10.17
C ARG A 278 10.68 -3.69 -10.43
N LEU A 279 10.37 -2.44 -10.78
CA LEU A 279 11.36 -1.40 -11.04
C LEU A 279 11.10 -0.22 -10.10
N VAL A 280 12.12 0.13 -9.30
CA VAL A 280 12.05 1.28 -8.40
C VAL A 280 12.78 2.45 -9.05
N VAL A 281 12.05 3.50 -9.38
CA VAL A 281 12.61 4.73 -9.94
C VAL A 281 12.72 5.77 -8.82
N LEU A 282 13.93 6.27 -8.63
CA LEU A 282 14.30 7.23 -7.61
C LEU A 282 14.88 8.46 -8.29
N THR A 283 14.70 9.62 -7.67
CA THR A 283 15.42 10.83 -8.02
C THR A 283 16.33 11.17 -6.86
N ASP A 284 17.61 11.38 -7.14
CA ASP A 284 18.54 11.84 -6.13
C ASP A 284 18.29 13.34 -5.92
N HIS A 285 17.89 13.67 -4.70
CA HIS A 285 17.83 15.04 -4.22
C HIS A 285 18.94 15.18 -3.20
N PRO A 286 20.05 15.89 -3.50
CA PRO A 286 20.93 16.32 -2.44
C PRO A 286 20.08 17.08 -1.41
N PRO A 287 20.32 16.93 -0.10
CA PRO A 287 19.54 17.59 0.94
C PRO A 287 19.34 19.08 0.62
N LEU A 288 18.18 19.64 1.01
CA LEU A 288 17.89 21.07 0.84
C LEU A 288 18.95 21.98 1.50
N GLN A 289 19.75 21.42 2.41
CA GLN A 289 20.78 22.10 3.16
C GLN A 289 22.10 22.28 2.40
N GLU A 290 22.32 21.53 1.30
CA GLU A 290 23.53 21.63 0.47
C GLU A 290 23.40 22.77 -0.56
N GLU A 291 24.51 23.36 -1.02
CA GLU A 291 24.49 24.41 -2.05
C GLU A 291 24.62 23.81 -3.47
N PRO A 292 24.00 24.41 -4.50
CA PRO A 292 23.16 25.59 -4.44
C PRO A 292 21.79 25.28 -3.84
N ARG A 293 21.33 26.06 -2.86
CA ARG A 293 19.95 25.93 -2.32
C ARG A 293 18.86 26.10 -3.39
N ASP A 294 19.23 26.71 -4.51
CA ASP A 294 18.38 26.81 -5.68
C ASP A 294 18.15 25.42 -6.30
N LEU A 295 17.04 24.79 -5.91
CA LEU A 295 16.53 23.54 -6.48
C LEU A 295 16.41 23.58 -8.01
N ALA A 296 16.22 24.77 -8.57
CA ALA A 296 16.04 24.97 -9.99
C ALA A 296 17.39 24.83 -10.74
N ALA A 297 18.51 25.22 -10.11
CA ALA A 297 19.85 25.09 -10.68
C ALA A 297 20.48 23.69 -10.52
N ARG A 298 19.83 22.76 -9.79
CA ARG A 298 20.39 21.43 -9.53
C ARG A 298 20.11 20.48 -10.69
N GLU A 299 21.18 19.91 -11.23
CA GLU A 299 21.11 18.75 -12.10
C GLU A 299 20.38 17.61 -11.40
N ARG A 300 19.39 17.01 -12.08
CA ARG A 300 18.55 15.97 -11.50
C ARG A 300 19.03 14.62 -11.99
N THR A 301 19.80 13.94 -11.14
CA THR A 301 20.13 12.55 -11.38
C THR A 301 18.93 11.69 -10.99
N TRP A 302 18.49 10.87 -11.92
CA TRP A 302 17.52 9.82 -11.69
C TRP A 302 18.23 8.48 -11.68
N ARG A 303 17.66 7.52 -10.96
CA ARG A 303 18.16 6.15 -10.89
C ARG A 303 17.00 5.17 -10.94
N VAL A 304 17.16 4.10 -11.68
CA VAL A 304 16.30 2.92 -11.59
C VAL A 304 17.08 1.80 -10.93
N ALA A 305 16.41 1.05 -10.07
CA ALA A 305 16.87 -0.21 -9.51
C ALA A 305 15.93 -1.33 -9.93
N TRP A 306 16.51 -2.45 -10.40
CA TRP A 306 15.81 -3.70 -10.64
C TRP A 306 16.43 -4.77 -9.76
N GLU A 307 15.70 -5.17 -8.72
CA GLU A 307 16.02 -6.37 -7.94
C GLU A 307 15.61 -7.59 -8.76
N VAL A 308 16.57 -8.43 -9.11
CA VAL A 308 16.32 -9.53 -10.04
C VAL A 308 15.53 -10.65 -9.36
N PRO A 309 14.29 -10.94 -9.82
CA PRO A 309 13.50 -12.00 -9.22
C PRO A 309 14.10 -13.37 -9.59
N TRP A 310 13.83 -14.36 -8.74
CA TRP A 310 14.34 -15.73 -8.89
C TRP A 310 13.95 -16.39 -10.23
N ASP A 311 12.84 -15.98 -10.83
CA ASP A 311 12.29 -16.53 -12.07
C ASP A 311 12.74 -15.79 -13.33
N ALA A 312 13.61 -14.78 -13.21
CA ALA A 312 14.15 -14.07 -14.36
C ALA A 312 15.05 -14.98 -15.21
N ASP A 313 14.73 -15.11 -16.50
CA ASP A 313 15.54 -15.93 -17.41
C ASP A 313 16.93 -15.30 -17.63
N PRO A 314 18.03 -16.08 -17.61
CA PRO A 314 19.34 -15.55 -17.95
C PRO A 314 19.34 -14.97 -19.38
N GLY A 315 20.17 -13.97 -19.62
CA GLY A 315 20.26 -13.34 -20.94
C GLY A 315 20.78 -11.91 -20.90
N ARG A 316 20.58 -11.18 -22.00
CA ARG A 316 20.95 -9.77 -22.09
C ARG A 316 19.76 -8.87 -21.84
N TYR A 317 19.96 -7.87 -21.01
CA TYR A 317 18.95 -6.92 -20.57
C TYR A 317 19.42 -5.48 -20.83
N ARG A 318 18.50 -4.54 -20.89
CA ARG A 318 18.78 -3.09 -20.86
C ARG A 318 17.60 -2.34 -20.26
N PHE A 319 17.88 -1.17 -19.71
CA PHE A 319 16.85 -0.20 -19.37
C PHE A 319 16.60 0.71 -20.57
N VAL A 320 15.35 1.07 -20.80
CA VAL A 320 14.93 2.13 -21.72
C VAL A 320 14.14 3.14 -20.93
N VAL A 321 14.50 4.40 -21.06
CA VAL A 321 13.89 5.51 -20.33
C VAL A 321 13.26 6.45 -21.33
N ILE A 322 12.00 6.79 -21.10
CA ILE A 322 11.29 7.85 -21.79
C ILE A 322 10.87 8.87 -20.73
N GLY A 323 11.30 10.11 -20.91
CA GLY A 323 10.97 11.18 -19.98
C GLY A 323 10.74 12.51 -20.67
N THR A 324 10.42 13.49 -19.84
CA THR A 324 10.18 14.88 -20.22
C THR A 324 11.04 15.79 -19.35
N ALA A 325 11.61 16.81 -19.97
CA ALA A 325 12.34 17.84 -19.25
C ALA A 325 11.83 19.22 -19.66
N ARG A 326 12.03 20.19 -18.77
CA ARG A 326 11.80 21.59 -19.12
C ARG A 326 12.83 22.01 -20.16
N GLY A 327 12.39 22.56 -21.27
CA GLY A 327 13.21 23.22 -22.28
C GLY A 327 12.86 24.71 -22.36
N THR A 328 13.01 25.28 -23.55
CA THR A 328 12.66 26.66 -23.88
C THR A 328 11.26 26.70 -24.53
N PRO A 329 10.45 27.77 -24.33
CA PRO A 329 9.16 27.89 -25.02
C PRO A 329 9.26 27.64 -26.53
N GLY A 330 8.46 26.69 -27.03
CA GLY A 330 8.47 26.25 -28.43
C GLY A 330 9.27 24.98 -28.71
N ASP A 331 9.96 24.41 -27.72
CA ASP A 331 10.68 23.13 -27.86
C ASP A 331 9.74 21.92 -28.02
N GLY A 332 8.48 22.05 -27.59
CA GLY A 332 7.47 21.00 -27.67
C GLY A 332 6.07 21.51 -27.97
N GLU A 333 5.12 20.57 -28.09
CA GLU A 333 3.72 20.89 -28.30
C GLU A 333 3.09 21.44 -27.01
N PRO A 334 2.36 22.58 -27.07
CA PRO A 334 1.63 23.09 -25.93
C PRO A 334 0.66 22.07 -25.35
N THR A 335 0.68 21.92 -24.02
CA THR A 335 -0.27 21.08 -23.28
C THR A 335 -1.00 21.89 -22.22
N PHE A 336 -2.06 21.31 -21.63
CA PHE A 336 -2.74 21.95 -20.49
C PHE A 336 -1.77 22.28 -19.35
N PHE A 337 -0.76 21.43 -19.14
CA PHE A 337 0.23 21.58 -18.06
C PHE A 337 1.48 22.35 -18.48
N ASP A 338 1.62 22.65 -19.77
CA ASP A 338 2.72 23.44 -20.33
C ASP A 338 2.23 24.21 -21.56
N PRO A 339 1.46 25.30 -21.36
CA PRO A 339 0.84 26.04 -22.44
C PRO A 339 1.84 26.78 -23.34
N ALA A 340 3.09 26.92 -22.89
CA ALA A 340 4.17 27.52 -23.67
C ALA A 340 4.87 26.50 -24.60
N GLY A 341 4.53 25.21 -24.51
CA GLY A 341 5.24 24.15 -25.24
C GLY A 341 6.74 24.18 -24.93
N ALA A 342 7.10 24.44 -23.67
CA ALA A 342 8.48 24.48 -23.23
C ALA A 342 9.04 23.09 -22.92
N ASN A 343 8.21 22.08 -22.72
CA ASN A 343 8.64 20.74 -22.35
C ASN A 343 9.17 19.98 -23.58
N ARG A 344 10.36 19.38 -23.45
CA ARG A 344 10.97 18.53 -24.47
C ARG A 344 11.03 17.08 -23.98
N SER A 345 10.69 16.13 -24.84
CA SER A 345 10.86 14.70 -24.54
C SER A 345 12.32 14.29 -24.70
N TYR A 346 12.75 13.30 -23.92
CA TYR A 346 14.03 12.63 -24.10
C TYR A 346 13.84 11.11 -24.03
N GLU A 347 14.66 10.39 -24.78
CA GLU A 347 14.71 8.93 -24.78
C GLU A 347 16.17 8.50 -24.71
N LEU A 348 16.45 7.55 -23.83
CA LEU A 348 17.78 6.94 -23.71
C LEU A 348 17.65 5.46 -23.35
N ALA A 349 18.70 4.71 -23.62
CA ALA A 349 18.83 3.34 -23.18
C ALA A 349 20.15 3.15 -22.43
N SER A 350 20.13 2.29 -21.42
CA SER A 350 21.37 1.82 -20.81
C SER A 350 22.15 0.96 -21.81
N ASP A 351 23.43 0.79 -21.54
CA ASP A 351 24.20 -0.27 -22.18
C ASP A 351 23.56 -1.64 -21.85
N PRO A 352 23.60 -2.60 -22.79
CA PRO A 352 23.18 -3.96 -22.50
C PRO A 352 24.04 -4.60 -21.42
N PHE A 353 23.39 -5.16 -20.39
CA PHE A 353 24.04 -5.95 -19.36
C PHE A 353 23.60 -7.41 -19.43
N THR A 354 24.36 -8.31 -18.81
CA THR A 354 24.05 -9.74 -18.78
C THR A 354 23.50 -10.10 -17.41
N LEU A 355 22.40 -10.83 -17.40
CA LEU A 355 21.92 -11.57 -16.23
C LEU A 355 22.36 -13.03 -16.37
N ALA A 356 23.17 -13.50 -15.45
CA ALA A 356 23.49 -14.92 -15.29
C ALA A 356 22.53 -15.58 -14.28
N ASP A 357 22.50 -16.91 -14.26
CA ASP A 357 21.93 -17.62 -13.12
C ASP A 357 22.67 -17.20 -11.83
N ALA A 358 22.01 -17.36 -10.67
CA ALA A 358 22.69 -17.18 -9.39
C ALA A 358 23.93 -18.09 -9.35
N GLY A 359 25.08 -17.54 -8.99
CA GLY A 359 26.21 -18.33 -8.57
C GLY A 359 25.83 -19.20 -7.38
N ALA A 360 26.63 -20.24 -7.11
CA ALA A 360 26.50 -20.97 -5.85
C ALA A 360 26.70 -19.96 -4.71
N ILE A 361 25.70 -19.80 -3.85
CA ILE A 361 25.83 -19.00 -2.63
C ILE A 361 26.63 -19.86 -1.66
N PRO A 362 27.89 -19.50 -1.33
CA PRO A 362 28.63 -20.24 -0.33
C PRO A 362 27.92 -20.05 1.01
N LEU A 363 27.46 -21.14 1.61
CA LEU A 363 26.97 -21.11 2.98
C LEU A 363 28.20 -20.88 3.87
N SER A 364 28.33 -19.71 4.49
CA SER A 364 29.36 -19.51 5.50
C SER A 364 29.02 -20.27 6.77
N GLU A 365 30.04 -20.69 7.52
CA GLU A 365 29.89 -21.39 8.82
C GLU A 365 29.04 -20.60 9.82
N GLU A 366 28.98 -19.25 9.71
CA GLU A 366 28.16 -18.40 10.59
C GLU A 366 26.65 -18.63 10.44
N TYR A 367 26.20 -19.10 9.27
CA TYR A 367 24.77 -19.29 9.00
C TYR A 367 24.32 -20.73 9.08
N THR A 368 25.25 -21.68 9.22
CA THR A 368 24.97 -23.12 9.19
C THR A 368 25.27 -23.76 10.55
N SER A 369 24.27 -23.85 11.42
CA SER A 369 24.33 -24.84 12.50
C SER A 369 23.91 -26.20 11.93
N VAL A 370 24.88 -27.04 11.57
CA VAL A 370 24.61 -28.43 11.21
C VAL A 370 24.54 -29.26 12.50
N ARG A 371 23.35 -29.76 12.85
CA ARG A 371 23.23 -30.84 13.85
C ARG A 371 23.02 -32.15 13.12
N ALA A 372 24.02 -33.01 13.16
CA ALA A 372 23.86 -34.41 12.77
C ALA A 372 23.24 -35.17 13.95
N SER A 373 22.00 -35.60 13.80
CA SER A 373 21.40 -36.63 14.65
C SER A 373 20.75 -37.66 13.76
N GLU A 374 21.15 -38.93 13.92
CA GLU A 374 20.50 -40.10 13.31
C GLU A 374 20.18 -39.94 11.81
N GLY A 375 21.21 -39.84 10.97
CA GLY A 375 21.06 -39.91 9.51
C GLY A 375 20.41 -38.68 8.85
N ARG A 376 20.20 -37.59 9.61
CA ARG A 376 19.62 -36.35 9.10
C ARG A 376 20.58 -35.18 9.32
N VAL A 377 20.88 -34.48 8.23
CA VAL A 377 21.62 -33.21 8.25
C VAL A 377 20.59 -32.09 8.21
N THR A 378 20.43 -31.37 9.31
CA THR A 378 19.57 -30.18 9.36
C THR A 378 20.45 -28.94 9.28
N GLY A 379 20.37 -28.21 8.17
CA GLY A 379 20.99 -26.90 8.03
C GLY A 379 19.98 -25.80 8.33
N ARG A 380 20.34 -24.86 9.20
CA ARG A 380 19.74 -23.53 9.14
C ARG A 380 20.41 -22.78 8.02
N ILE A 381 19.63 -22.04 7.24
CA ILE A 381 20.14 -21.00 6.35
C ILE A 381 19.42 -19.75 6.84
N ALA A 382 20.18 -18.71 7.20
CA ALA A 382 19.61 -17.38 7.33
C ALA A 382 19.78 -16.68 5.99
N PHE A 383 18.75 -15.99 5.56
CA PHE A 383 18.71 -15.32 4.28
C PHE A 383 18.18 -13.91 4.54
N GLU A 384 18.89 -12.92 4.00
CA GLU A 384 18.52 -11.51 4.14
C GLU A 384 17.43 -11.08 3.14
N ALA A 385 16.96 -12.01 2.29
CA ALA A 385 15.93 -11.78 1.28
C ALA A 385 14.91 -12.94 1.24
N PRO A 386 13.64 -12.67 0.88
CA PRO A 386 12.62 -13.70 0.80
C PRO A 386 12.94 -14.71 -0.32
N PHE A 387 12.93 -16.01 0.01
CA PHE A 387 12.95 -17.07 -0.99
C PHE A 387 11.83 -18.07 -0.77
N ARG A 388 11.54 -18.85 -1.81
CA ARG A 388 10.55 -19.92 -1.78
C ARG A 388 11.23 -21.26 -1.56
N ALA A 389 10.96 -21.91 -0.43
CA ALA A 389 11.34 -23.30 -0.20
C ALA A 389 10.27 -24.22 -0.80
N ILE A 390 10.69 -25.33 -1.41
CA ILE A 390 9.78 -26.41 -1.79
C ILE A 390 10.06 -27.56 -0.83
N ASP A 391 9.06 -27.93 -0.03
CA ASP A 391 9.14 -29.15 0.77
C ASP A 391 8.68 -30.34 -0.08
N ARG A 392 9.44 -31.43 -0.04
CA ARG A 392 9.09 -32.70 -0.69
C ARG A 392 8.93 -33.77 0.38
N PRO A 393 7.71 -33.99 0.89
CA PRO A 393 7.42 -35.17 1.69
C PRO A 393 7.74 -36.46 0.92
N SER A 394 8.00 -37.53 1.67
CA SER A 394 8.39 -38.85 1.16
C SER A 394 7.36 -39.53 0.25
N ASP A 395 6.15 -38.97 0.14
CA ASP A 395 5.08 -39.44 -0.75
C ASP A 395 5.08 -38.74 -2.13
N GLY A 396 6.02 -37.80 -2.36
CA GLY A 396 6.16 -37.09 -3.64
C GLY A 396 5.20 -35.91 -3.84
N THR A 397 4.42 -35.54 -2.83
CA THR A 397 3.42 -34.47 -2.94
C THR A 397 4.05 -33.11 -2.65
N GLU A 398 4.18 -32.22 -3.64
CA GLU A 398 4.71 -30.87 -3.39
C GLU A 398 3.67 -29.99 -2.68
N LEU A 399 4.01 -29.51 -1.47
CA LEU A 399 3.22 -28.49 -0.77
C LEU A 399 3.94 -27.13 -0.90
N PRO A 400 3.33 -26.13 -1.55
CA PRO A 400 3.88 -24.78 -1.53
C PRO A 400 3.71 -24.22 -0.12
N VAL A 401 4.82 -23.94 0.56
CA VAL A 401 4.82 -23.13 1.78
C VAL A 401 5.23 -21.72 1.36
N ASP A 402 4.29 -20.78 1.40
CA ASP A 402 4.61 -19.36 1.25
C ASP A 402 5.11 -18.84 2.59
N LEU A 403 6.44 -18.72 2.74
CA LEU A 403 7.05 -18.03 3.86
C LEU A 403 7.38 -16.60 3.43
N VAL A 404 6.67 -15.63 4.03
CA VAL A 404 6.95 -14.21 3.86
C VAL A 404 7.52 -13.68 5.17
N GLY A 405 8.84 -13.46 5.22
CA GLY A 405 9.54 -12.85 6.35
C GLY A 405 10.97 -13.37 6.55
N GLU A 406 11.75 -12.66 7.36
CA GLU A 406 13.00 -13.19 7.95
C GLU A 406 12.68 -14.52 8.64
N GLY A 407 13.35 -15.59 8.23
CA GLY A 407 13.00 -16.93 8.67
C GLY A 407 14.17 -17.88 8.57
N THR A 408 14.06 -18.99 9.29
CA THR A 408 15.00 -20.11 9.14
C THR A 408 14.28 -21.24 8.42
N VAL A 409 14.81 -21.66 7.28
CA VAL A 409 14.37 -22.89 6.61
C VAL A 409 15.23 -24.04 7.10
N GLU A 410 14.60 -25.09 7.60
CA GLU A 410 15.26 -26.38 7.83
C GLU A 410 15.22 -27.16 6.51
N ALA A 411 16.36 -27.23 5.81
CA ALA A 411 16.53 -28.21 4.76
C ALA A 411 17.01 -29.53 5.39
N SER A 412 16.34 -30.63 5.07
CA SER A 412 16.73 -31.97 5.52
C SER A 412 17.03 -32.83 4.30
N ALA A 413 18.30 -33.19 4.11
CA ALA A 413 18.66 -34.24 3.17
C ALA A 413 18.63 -35.58 3.91
N VAL A 414 17.79 -36.51 3.45
CA VAL A 414 17.86 -37.92 3.86
C VAL A 414 18.82 -38.60 2.90
N TYR A 415 19.98 -39.00 3.41
CA TYR A 415 20.88 -39.87 2.66
C TYR A 415 20.42 -41.31 2.88
N ASP A 416 20.06 -42.01 1.81
CA ASP A 416 19.95 -43.46 1.84
C ASP A 416 21.37 -44.03 1.85
N THR A 417 21.90 -44.20 3.06
CA THR A 417 23.09 -45.00 3.25
C THR A 417 22.61 -46.35 3.76
N ASP A 418 22.69 -47.36 2.89
CA ASP A 418 22.68 -48.75 3.31
C ASP A 418 23.86 -48.98 4.30
N GLY A 419 23.63 -48.64 5.57
CA GLY A 419 24.38 -49.14 6.72
C GLY A 419 25.79 -48.61 6.96
N PHE A 420 26.14 -47.36 6.62
CA PHE A 420 27.41 -46.77 7.05
C PHE A 420 27.20 -45.48 7.85
N TYR A 421 27.57 -45.53 9.13
CA TYR A 421 27.79 -44.35 9.96
C TYR A 421 28.93 -43.52 9.36
N LEU A 422 28.69 -42.24 9.08
CA LEU A 422 29.75 -41.26 8.84
C LEU A 422 30.31 -40.85 10.21
N ASP A 423 31.49 -41.37 10.55
CA ASP A 423 32.22 -41.01 11.79
C ASP A 423 33.03 -39.70 11.66
N GLU A 424 33.01 -39.06 10.48
CA GLU A 424 33.71 -37.80 10.25
C GLU A 424 32.74 -36.65 9.89
N PRO A 425 32.96 -35.43 10.41
CA PRO A 425 32.19 -34.26 10.03
C PRO A 425 32.39 -33.97 8.53
N VAL A 426 31.29 -33.83 7.79
CA VAL A 426 31.33 -33.34 6.40
C VAL A 426 31.84 -31.91 6.45
N ALA A 427 32.95 -31.62 5.77
CA ALA A 427 33.48 -30.27 5.68
C ALA A 427 32.43 -29.35 5.02
N ALA A 428 32.27 -28.12 5.51
CA ALA A 428 31.33 -27.15 4.94
C ALA A 428 31.52 -26.95 3.42
N ASP A 429 32.75 -27.16 2.94
CA ASP A 429 33.16 -27.07 1.54
C ASP A 429 32.54 -28.15 0.62
N ASP A 430 32.03 -29.25 1.19
CA ASP A 430 31.48 -30.40 0.46
C ASP A 430 29.96 -30.35 0.29
N VAL A 431 29.26 -29.39 0.92
CA VAL A 431 27.81 -29.22 0.78
C VAL A 431 27.50 -28.13 -0.25
N ARG A 432 27.06 -28.53 -1.44
CA ARG A 432 26.56 -27.60 -2.47
C ARG A 432 25.04 -27.61 -2.50
N LEU A 433 24.44 -26.44 -2.27
CA LEU A 433 23.02 -26.24 -2.53
C LEU A 433 22.86 -25.87 -4.01
N VAL A 434 22.48 -26.86 -4.82
CA VAL A 434 22.19 -26.64 -6.24
C VAL A 434 20.71 -26.30 -6.37
N VAL A 435 20.39 -25.05 -6.70
CA VAL A 435 19.03 -24.64 -7.04
C VAL A 435 18.82 -24.96 -8.52
N GLU A 436 18.37 -26.18 -8.83
CA GLU A 436 18.06 -26.59 -10.19
C GLU A 436 16.62 -26.20 -10.57
N ARG A 437 16.43 -25.74 -11.81
CA ARG A 437 15.12 -25.47 -12.41
C ARG A 437 14.43 -26.82 -12.65
N GLY A 438 13.64 -27.29 -11.68
CA GLY A 438 12.86 -28.52 -11.82
C GLY A 438 11.89 -28.45 -12.99
N ALA A 439 11.90 -29.47 -13.85
CA ALA A 439 10.82 -29.69 -14.81
C ALA A 439 9.55 -30.08 -14.02
N TYR A 440 8.44 -29.40 -14.30
CA TYR A 440 7.14 -29.74 -13.69
C TYR A 440 6.71 -31.11 -14.20
N VAL A 441 6.46 -32.02 -13.26
CA VAL A 441 5.85 -33.31 -13.54
C VAL A 441 4.47 -33.35 -12.89
N ASP A 442 3.46 -33.86 -13.60
CA ASP A 442 2.14 -34.07 -13.01
C ASP A 442 2.19 -35.13 -11.90
N SER A 443 1.07 -35.35 -11.22
CA SER A 443 0.94 -36.37 -10.18
C SER A 443 1.17 -37.81 -10.67
N ALA A 444 1.35 -38.01 -11.98
CA ALA A 444 1.71 -39.27 -12.62
C ALA A 444 3.17 -39.30 -13.14
N GLY A 445 3.97 -38.25 -12.90
CA GLY A 445 5.38 -38.18 -13.28
C GLY A 445 5.64 -37.71 -14.73
N ASN A 446 4.62 -37.20 -15.44
CA ASN A 446 4.78 -36.78 -16.83
C ASN A 446 5.24 -35.31 -16.92
N PRO A 447 6.23 -34.96 -17.77
CA PRO A 447 6.64 -33.57 -17.97
C PRO A 447 5.47 -32.75 -18.51
N THR A 448 5.07 -31.69 -17.79
CA THR A 448 4.03 -30.77 -18.26
C THR A 448 4.65 -29.52 -18.83
N GLU A 449 4.33 -29.22 -20.09
CA GLU A 449 4.62 -27.92 -20.71
C GLU A 449 3.75 -26.83 -20.07
N ARG A 450 4.37 -25.69 -19.74
CA ARG A 450 3.71 -24.54 -19.12
C ARG A 450 2.63 -23.99 -20.07
N VAL A 451 1.36 -24.17 -19.70
CA VAL A 451 0.27 -23.41 -20.31
C VAL A 451 0.29 -22.01 -19.68
N ASP A 452 0.92 -21.05 -20.35
CA ASP A 452 0.78 -19.64 -20.00
C ASP A 452 -0.68 -19.22 -20.17
N ARG A 453 -1.40 -19.10 -19.05
CA ARG A 453 -2.63 -18.31 -19.00
C ARG A 453 -2.25 -16.92 -18.52
N SER A 454 -2.08 -16.02 -19.47
CA SER A 454 -2.11 -14.58 -19.22
C SER A 454 -3.50 -14.20 -18.71
N LEU A 455 -3.56 -13.58 -17.53
CA LEU A 455 -4.63 -12.64 -17.19
C LEU A 455 -4.20 -11.24 -17.62
#